data_AF-A0A5K1GM28-F1
#
_entry.id   AF-A0A5K1GM28-F1
#
_cell.length_a   1.000
_cell.length_b   1.000
_cell.length_c   1.000
_cell.angle_alpha   90.00
_cell.angle_beta   90.00
_cell.angle_gamma   90.00
#
_symmetry.space_group_name_H-M   'P 1'
#
loop_
_entity.id
_entity.type
_entity.pdbx_description
1 polymer ?
#
loop_
_entity_poly.entity_id
_entity_poly.type
_entity_poly.pdbx_seq_one_letter_code
_entity_poly.pdbx_strand_id
1 'polypeptide(L)' 'MEADAERKGQKRKLEDEDDGQQSNAASCVVAMEADDPLEAQVKLQVQILDNCFSWKESDRSAARRATHVLAELAKN' A
#
# COMPACT_ATOMS: atom_id res chain seq x y z
N MET A 1 2.96 -46.43 23.81
CA MET A 1 2.48 -45.91 22.51
C MET A 1 1.53 -44.78 22.87
N GLU A 2 1.70 -43.54 22.44
CA GLU A 2 1.93 -43.10 21.06
C GLU A 2 2.50 -41.66 21.07
N ALA A 3 3.39 -41.37 20.13
CA ALA A 3 3.88 -40.04 19.85
C ALA A 3 2.87 -39.30 18.95
N ASP A 4 2.72 -37.99 19.08
CA ASP A 4 2.30 -37.18 17.93
C ASP A 4 2.87 -35.76 17.94
N ALA A 5 3.84 -35.62 17.04
CA ALA A 5 4.28 -34.46 16.27
C ALA A 5 3.99 -33.03 16.80
N GLU A 6 5.08 -32.37 17.19
CA GLU A 6 5.54 -31.10 16.58
C GLU A 6 4.47 -30.36 15.75
N ARG A 7 3.82 -29.36 16.35
CA ARG A 7 3.01 -28.38 15.59
C ARG A 7 3.94 -27.45 14.81
N LYS A 8 4.47 -28.05 13.74
CA LYS A 8 5.16 -27.50 12.59
C LYS A 8 4.53 -26.17 12.17
N GLY A 9 5.41 -25.20 11.91
CA GLY A 9 5.09 -23.81 11.61
C GLY A 9 3.87 -23.64 10.73
N GLN A 10 2.80 -23.12 11.34
CA GLN A 10 1.59 -22.73 10.65
C GLN A 10 1.88 -21.42 9.92
N LYS A 11 2.47 -21.52 8.72
CA LYS A 11 2.59 -20.37 7.82
C LYS A 11 1.17 -20.02 7.38
N ARG A 12 0.59 -19.02 8.04
CA ARG A 12 -0.62 -18.34 7.57
C ARG A 12 -0.39 -17.98 6.11
N LYS A 13 -1.17 -18.59 5.21
CA LYS A 13 -1.29 -18.13 3.83
C LYS A 13 -1.93 -16.76 3.96
N LEU A 14 -1.19 -15.69 3.65
CA LEU A 14 -1.79 -14.39 3.44
C LEU A 14 -2.61 -14.55 2.17
N GLU A 15 -3.92 -14.66 2.32
CA GLU A 15 -4.84 -14.63 1.18
C GLU A 15 -4.64 -13.27 0.51
N ASP A 16 -4.23 -13.29 -0.76
CA ASP A 16 -4.18 -12.10 -1.59
C ASP A 16 -5.65 -11.79 -1.89
N GLU A 17 -6.29 -11.04 -0.99
CA GLU A 17 -7.59 -10.42 -1.24
C GLU A 17 -7.35 -9.33 -2.30
N ASP A 18 -7.34 -9.80 -3.55
CA ASP A 18 -7.85 -9.12 -4.72
C ASP A 18 -9.36 -8.94 -4.53
N ASP A 19 -9.80 -7.71 -4.26
CA ASP A 19 -10.97 -7.10 -4.90
C ASP A 19 -11.33 -5.75 -4.25
N GLY A 20 -11.40 -4.71 -5.07
CA GLY A 20 -12.62 -3.89 -5.06
C GLY A 20 -12.81 -2.74 -4.07
N GLN A 21 -11.80 -2.20 -3.37
CA GLN A 21 -12.00 -0.97 -2.58
C GLN A 21 -11.52 0.31 -3.28
N GLN A 22 -12.21 0.62 -4.37
CA GLN A 22 -12.38 1.99 -4.87
C GLN A 22 -13.30 2.75 -3.90
N SER A 23 -12.80 3.12 -2.73
CA SER A 23 -13.51 4.06 -1.86
C SER A 23 -12.55 4.93 -1.06
N ASN A 24 -12.58 6.22 -1.41
CA ASN A 24 -12.38 7.37 -0.54
C ASN A 24 -11.19 7.29 0.44
N ALA A 25 -9.98 7.50 -0.08
CA ALA A 25 -8.87 7.93 0.76
C ALA A 25 -8.74 9.46 0.68
N ALA A 26 -9.08 10.07 1.81
CA ALA A 26 -8.83 11.44 2.21
C ALA A 26 -8.00 12.29 1.24
N SER A 27 -8.67 13.32 0.72
CA SER A 27 -8.08 14.54 0.16
C SER A 27 -7.14 15.17 1.20
N CYS A 28 -5.89 14.70 1.24
CA CYS A 28 -4.79 15.47 1.78
C CYS A 28 -4.18 16.20 0.58
N VAL A 29 -4.90 17.23 0.13
CA VAL A 29 -4.46 18.16 -0.92
C VAL A 29 -3.31 19.00 -0.38
N VAL A 30 -2.12 18.41 -0.41
CA VAL A 30 -0.89 19.18 -0.52
C VAL A 30 -0.77 19.56 -1.99
N ALA A 31 -1.42 20.66 -2.36
CA ALA A 31 -1.19 21.34 -3.62
C ALA A 31 0.27 21.83 -3.61
N MET A 32 1.19 20.99 -4.07
CA MET A 32 2.52 21.43 -4.42
C MET A 32 2.43 21.95 -5.86
N GLU A 33 2.65 23.26 -6.00
CA GLU A 33 2.93 23.94 -7.26
C GLU A 33 4.15 23.26 -7.91
N ALA A 34 3.91 22.25 -8.73
CA ALA A 34 4.91 21.63 -9.55
C ALA A 34 4.54 21.93 -11.00
N ASP A 35 5.47 22.55 -11.72
CA ASP A 35 5.33 22.86 -13.15
C ASP A 35 5.16 21.60 -14.01
N ASP A 36 5.46 20.42 -13.45
CA ASP A 36 5.24 19.11 -14.07
C ASP A 36 4.20 18.28 -13.29
N PRO A 37 3.05 17.93 -13.92
CA PRO A 37 2.00 17.13 -13.29
C PRO A 37 2.47 15.72 -12.89
N LEU A 38 3.44 15.14 -13.61
CA LEU A 38 4.01 13.84 -13.27
C LEU A 38 4.83 13.95 -11.98
N GLU A 39 5.66 14.99 -11.86
CA GLU A 39 6.47 15.24 -10.67
C GLU A 39 5.57 15.46 -9.44
N ALA A 40 4.48 16.23 -9.60
CA ALA A 40 3.48 16.45 -8.55
C ALA A 40 2.89 15.12 -8.06
N GLN A 41 2.49 14.27 -8.99
CA GLN A 41 1.83 13.00 -8.69
C GLN A 41 2.80 12.02 -8.02
N VAL A 42 4.05 11.93 -8.51
CA VAL A 42 5.10 11.10 -7.89
C VAL A 42 5.38 11.58 -6.47
N LYS A 43 5.58 12.89 -6.25
CA LYS A 43 5.81 13.48 -4.92
C LYS A 43 4.68 13.14 -3.95
N LEU A 44 3.43 13.25 -4.39
CA LEU A 44 2.27 12.92 -3.58
C LEU A 44 2.28 11.44 -3.15
N GLN A 45 2.53 10.51 -4.07
CA GLN A 45 2.55 9.08 -3.73
C GLN A 45 3.71 8.74 -2.78
N VAL A 46 4.88 9.35 -2.97
CA VAL A 46 6.02 9.16 -2.05
C VAL A 46 5.68 9.70 -0.66
N GLN A 47 5.05 10.87 -0.55
CA GLN A 47 4.60 11.39 0.74
C GLN A 47 3.56 10.51 1.42
N ILE A 48 2.68 9.84 0.66
CA ILE A 48 1.76 8.85 1.23
C ILE A 48 2.57 7.69 1.85
N LEU A 49 3.57 7.16 1.15
CA LEU A 49 4.42 6.09 1.68
C LEU A 49 5.20 6.54 2.93
N ASP A 50 5.72 7.75 2.93
CA ASP A 50 6.46 8.33 4.07
C ASP A 50 5.58 8.54 5.31
N ASN A 51 4.26 8.71 5.14
CA ASN A 51 3.32 8.95 6.24
C ASN A 51 2.53 7.70 6.66
N CYS A 52 2.43 6.68 5.80
CA CYS A 52 1.64 5.47 6.03
C CYS A 52 2.46 4.29 6.58
N PHE A 53 3.18 4.51 7.69
CA PHE A 53 4.03 3.49 8.36
C PHE A 53 3.42 2.94 9.66
N SER A 54 2.12 2.64 9.69
CA SER A 54 1.47 2.03 10.86
C SER A 54 0.85 0.67 10.58
N TRP A 55 0.48 -0.04 11.65
CA TRP A 55 -0.18 -1.34 11.59
C TRP A 55 -1.67 -1.25 11.20
N LYS A 56 -2.21 -0.03 11.07
CA LYS A 56 -3.60 0.19 10.67
C LYS A 56 -3.82 -0.30 9.24
N GLU A 57 -4.97 -0.91 9.00
CA GLU A 57 -5.36 -1.38 7.67
C GLU A 57 -5.48 -0.22 6.66
N SER A 58 -5.88 0.97 7.13
CA SER A 58 -5.92 2.19 6.33
C SER A 58 -4.55 2.55 5.76
N ASP A 59 -3.50 2.42 6.56
CA ASP A 59 -2.16 2.85 6.19
C ASP A 59 -1.53 1.82 5.27
N ARG A 60 -1.73 0.51 5.55
CA ARG A 60 -1.30 -0.56 4.66
C ARG A 60 -1.99 -0.50 3.29
N SER A 61 -3.30 -0.25 3.25
CA SER A 61 -4.03 -0.08 1.98
C SER A 61 -3.61 1.18 1.21
N ALA A 62 -3.37 2.30 1.91
CA ALA A 62 -2.85 3.52 1.29
C ALA A 62 -1.45 3.29 0.70
N ALA A 63 -0.55 2.65 1.45
CA ALA A 63 0.79 2.33 0.99
C ALA A 63 0.79 1.35 -0.21
N ARG A 64 -0.06 0.31 -0.20
CA ARG A 64 -0.23 -0.62 -1.32
C ARG A 64 -0.65 0.12 -2.60
N ARG A 65 -1.65 1.01 -2.49
CA ARG A 65 -2.12 1.82 -3.62
C ARG A 65 -1.04 2.77 -4.13
N ALA A 66 -0.38 3.51 -3.25
CA ALA A 66 0.67 4.45 -3.63
C ALA A 66 1.82 3.75 -4.38
N THR A 67 2.22 2.56 -3.92
CA THR A 67 3.22 1.72 -4.59
C THR A 67 2.76 1.31 -5.99
N HIS A 68 1.50 0.89 -6.14
CA HIS A 68 0.97 0.49 -7.44
C HIS A 68 0.93 1.66 -8.42
N VAL A 69 0.48 2.85 -7.98
CA VAL A 69 0.48 4.05 -8.80
C VAL A 69 1.89 4.42 -9.26
N LEU A 70 2.89 4.39 -8.37
CA LEU A 70 4.29 4.66 -8.75
C LEU A 70 4.81 3.65 -9.79
N ALA A 71 4.44 2.38 -9.68
CA ALA A 71 4.82 1.36 -10.65
C ALA A 71 4.20 1.60 -12.04
N GLU A 72 2.96 2.09 -12.11
CA GLU A 72 2.35 2.47 -13.39
C GLU A 72 2.97 3.73 -13.98
N LEU A 73 3.27 4.74 -13.15
CA LEU A 73 3.93 5.97 -13.61
C LEU A 73 5.32 5.69 -14.21
N ALA A 74 6.07 4.74 -13.64
CA ALA A 74 7.40 4.36 -14.11
C ALA A 74 7.44 3.65 -15.48
N LYS A 75 6.27 3.31 -16.07
CA LYS A 75 6.18 2.71 -17.41
C LYS A 75 6.07 3.73 -18.54
N ASN A 76 5.86 5.00 -18.21
CA ASN A 76 5.76 6.11 -19.17
C ASN A 76 7.11 6.80 -19.34
#